data_AF-A0AAW2S2F0-F1
#
_entry.id   AF-A0AAW2S2F0-F1
#
_cell.length_a   1.000
_cell.length_b   1.000
_cell.length_c   1.000
_cell.angle_alpha   90.00
_cell.angle_beta   90.00
_cell.angle_gamma   90.00
#
_symmetry.space_group_name_H-M   'P 1'
#
loop_
_entity.id
_entity.type
_entity.pdbx_description
1 polymer ?
#
loop_
_entity_poly.entity_id
_entity_poly.type
_entity_poly.pdbx_seq_one_letter_code
_entity_poly.pdbx_strand_id
1 'polypeptide(L)'
;MQVELHALEKNHTWDITPLPQGKKAIGCRWVYMLKLNSDGTVERHKARIVAKGYNQVVGIDYMDSFSLVPEAVIVRTFLVMVTALDWHVHRLDINNAFLHGFLDEEIYMVPPEGYSVSESHVSRLRRSLYGLKQASNNGTKSSLLNL
;
A
#
# COMPACT_ATOMS: atom_id res chain seq x y z
N MET A 1 -10.59 -11.81 -5.85
CA MET A 1 -11.25 -10.87 -4.92
C MET A 1 -11.12 -11.35 -3.48
N GLN A 2 -11.67 -12.51 -3.11
CA GLN A 2 -11.63 -13.03 -1.73
C GLN A 2 -10.21 -13.19 -1.15
N VAL A 3 -9.25 -13.64 -1.96
CA VAL A 3 -7.84 -13.75 -1.53
C VAL A 3 -7.26 -12.41 -1.05
N GLU A 4 -7.61 -11.31 -1.72
CA GLU A 4 -7.14 -9.97 -1.33
C GLU A 4 -7.86 -9.49 -0.06
N LEU A 5 -9.19 -9.66 0.03
CA LEU A 5 -9.94 -9.33 1.25
C LEU A 5 -9.39 -10.07 2.47
N HIS A 6 -9.17 -11.37 2.35
CA HIS A 6 -8.61 -12.18 3.42
C HIS A 6 -7.19 -11.73 3.83
N ALA A 7 -6.37 -11.34 2.86
CA ALA A 7 -5.05 -10.77 3.16
C ALA A 7 -5.14 -9.43 3.90
N LEU A 8 -6.11 -8.59 3.56
CA LEU A 8 -6.35 -7.30 4.21
C LEU A 8 -6.88 -7.47 5.64
N GLU A 9 -7.77 -8.43 5.85
CA GLU A 9 -8.30 -8.82 7.16
C GLU A 9 -7.19 -9.38 8.07
N LYS A 10 -6.39 -10.32 7.55
CA LYS A 10 -5.25 -10.91 8.28
C LYS A 10 -4.24 -9.85 8.72
N ASN A 11 -4.04 -8.81 7.91
CA ASN A 11 -3.15 -7.70 8.25
C ASN A 11 -3.79 -6.64 9.14
N HIS A 12 -5.06 -6.81 9.55
CA HIS A 12 -5.83 -5.80 10.29
C HIS A 12 -5.74 -4.43 9.63
N THR A 13 -5.96 -4.39 8.32
CA THR A 13 -5.74 -3.18 7.50
C THR A 13 -6.67 -2.04 7.90
N TRP A 14 -7.88 -2.36 8.39
CA TRP A 14 -8.85 -1.39 8.86
C TRP A 14 -9.70 -1.92 10.01
N ASP A 15 -10.29 -1.00 10.76
CA ASP A 15 -11.39 -1.27 11.69
C ASP A 15 -12.70 -0.72 11.11
N ILE A 16 -13.81 -1.39 11.38
CA ILE A 16 -15.14 -0.90 11.02
C ILE A 16 -15.67 -0.02 12.15
N THR A 17 -15.91 1.26 11.87
CA THR A 17 -16.36 2.25 12.87
C THR A 17 -17.40 3.20 12.27
N PRO A 18 -18.27 3.84 13.06
CA PRO A 18 -19.06 4.96 12.57
C PRO A 18 -18.13 6.09 12.10
N LEU A 19 -18.55 6.85 11.09
CA LEU A 19 -17.79 8.00 10.62
C LEU A 19 -17.90 9.15 11.64
N PRO A 20 -16.78 9.67 12.18
CA PRO A 20 -16.85 10.81 13.10
C PRO A 20 -17.34 12.08 12.43
N GLN A 21 -17.94 12.97 13.22
CA GLN A 21 -18.40 14.26 12.74
C GLN A 21 -17.22 15.09 12.20
N GLY A 22 -17.41 15.71 11.03
CA GLY A 22 -16.40 16.55 10.39
C GLY A 22 -15.33 15.79 9.60
N LYS A 23 -15.37 14.45 9.57
CA LYS A 23 -14.51 13.62 8.72
C LYS A 23 -15.23 13.20 7.45
N LYS A 24 -14.47 12.96 6.39
CA LYS A 24 -14.98 12.47 5.10
C LYS A 24 -14.32 11.14 4.76
N ALA A 25 -15.14 10.15 4.39
CA ALA A 25 -14.63 8.89 3.89
C ALA A 25 -14.21 9.01 2.42
N ILE A 26 -13.01 8.53 2.09
CA ILE A 26 -12.57 8.38 0.70
C ILE A 26 -13.14 7.10 0.10
N GLY A 27 -13.48 7.09 -1.18
CA GLY A 27 -13.93 5.86 -1.83
C GLY A 27 -12.76 4.90 -2.08
N CYS A 28 -13.08 3.67 -2.48
CA CYS A 28 -12.11 2.72 -3.02
C CYS A 28 -12.60 2.15 -4.36
N ARG A 29 -11.75 1.39 -5.05
CA ARG A 29 -12.13 0.61 -6.23
C ARG A 29 -11.31 -0.67 -6.31
N TRP A 30 -11.88 -1.67 -6.97
CA TRP A 30 -11.16 -2.86 -7.38
C TRP A 30 -10.34 -2.60 -8.64
N VAL A 31 -9.08 -3.06 -8.65
CA VAL A 31 -8.22 -3.10 -9.83
C VAL A 31 -7.89 -4.55 -10.13
N TYR A 32 -8.26 -4.99 -11.33
CA TYR A 32 -8.02 -6.35 -11.82
C TYR A 32 -6.86 -6.35 -12.80
N MET A 33 -6.03 -7.39 -12.72
CA MET A 33 -4.87 -7.57 -13.58
C MET A 33 -4.70 -9.04 -13.91
N LEU A 34 -4.55 -9.35 -15.18
CA LEU A 34 -4.14 -10.66 -15.65
C LEU A 34 -2.61 -10.70 -15.65
N LYS A 35 -2.05 -11.67 -14.93
CA LYS A 35 -0.66 -12.06 -15.12
C LYS A 35 -0.61 -13.15 -16.16
N LEU A 36 0.22 -12.94 -17.18
CA LEU A 36 0.46 -13.88 -18.25
C LEU A 36 1.84 -14.50 -18.07
N ASN A 37 1.95 -15.77 -18.42
CA ASN A 37 3.21 -16.47 -18.59
C ASN A 37 3.95 -15.90 -19.82
N SER A 38 5.23 -16.25 -19.97
CA SER A 38 6.05 -15.83 -21.12
C SER A 38 5.50 -16.32 -22.47
N ASP A 39 4.71 -17.39 -22.47
CA ASP A 39 4.03 -17.96 -23.63
C ASP A 39 2.66 -17.30 -23.92
N GLY A 40 2.25 -16.31 -23.11
CA GLY A 40 0.98 -15.60 -23.25
C GLY A 40 -0.22 -16.30 -22.59
N THR A 41 -0.05 -17.47 -21.97
CA THR A 41 -1.12 -18.13 -21.22
C THR A 41 -1.38 -17.44 -19.88
N VAL A 42 -2.59 -17.58 -19.33
CA VAL A 42 -2.94 -16.94 -18.06
C VAL A 42 -2.25 -17.66 -16.90
N GLU A 43 -1.30 -16.98 -16.25
CA GLU A 43 -0.65 -17.44 -15.02
C GLU A 43 -1.60 -17.26 -13.83
N ARG A 44 -2.14 -16.03 -13.66
CA ARG A 44 -2.94 -15.68 -12.49
C ARG A 44 -3.86 -14.49 -12.70
N HIS A 45 -5.07 -14.58 -12.16
CA HIS A 45 -5.96 -13.43 -11.98
C HIS A 45 -5.64 -12.71 -10.66
N LYS A 46 -5.20 -11.46 -10.74
CA LYS A 46 -4.91 -10.61 -9.59
C LYS A 46 -6.00 -9.56 -9.42
N ALA A 47 -6.43 -9.36 -8.18
CA ALA A 47 -7.36 -8.30 -7.80
C ALA A 47 -6.74 -7.55 -6.61
N ARG A 48 -6.86 -6.22 -6.60
CA ARG A 48 -6.38 -5.35 -5.52
C ARG A 48 -7.41 -4.31 -5.18
N ILE A 49 -7.51 -3.95 -3.90
CA ILE A 49 -8.26 -2.77 -3.46
C ILE A 49 -7.34 -1.56 -3.50
N VAL A 50 -7.80 -0.51 -4.16
CA VAL A 50 -7.07 0.76 -4.29
C VAL A 50 -7.95 1.88 -3.73
N ALA A 51 -7.41 2.62 -2.76
CA ALA A 51 -8.03 3.81 -2.21
C ALA A 51 -8.06 4.92 -3.27
N LYS A 52 -9.15 5.70 -3.32
CA LYS A 52 -9.28 6.87 -4.19
C LYS A 52 -8.59 8.07 -3.55
N GLY A 53 -7.27 7.98 -3.33
CA GLY A 53 -6.50 9.01 -2.62
C GLY A 53 -6.36 10.34 -3.36
N TYR A 54 -6.80 10.44 -4.62
CA TYR A 54 -6.95 11.73 -5.29
C TYR A 54 -7.97 12.66 -4.61
N ASN A 55 -8.88 12.11 -3.79
CA ASN A 55 -9.81 12.88 -2.97
C ASN A 55 -9.20 13.34 -1.63
N GLN A 56 -7.95 13.01 -1.33
CA GLN A 56 -7.27 13.43 -0.10
C GLN A 56 -6.78 14.88 -0.19
N VAL A 57 -6.92 15.60 0.91
CA VAL A 57 -6.51 17.00 1.07
C VAL A 57 -5.23 17.10 1.92
N VAL A 58 -4.22 17.83 1.41
CA VAL A 58 -2.98 18.13 2.15
C VAL A 58 -3.33 18.90 3.42
N GLY A 59 -2.72 18.55 4.55
CA GLY A 59 -2.96 19.19 5.84
C GLY A 59 -4.21 18.68 6.57
N ILE A 60 -5.00 17.80 5.95
CA ILE A 60 -6.17 17.16 6.57
C ILE A 60 -5.99 15.64 6.58
N ASP A 61 -5.71 15.05 5.40
CA ASP A 61 -5.64 13.60 5.22
C ASP A 61 -4.20 13.08 5.10
N TYR A 62 -3.24 13.96 4.82
CA TYR A 62 -1.79 13.68 4.80
C TYR A 62 -0.98 14.97 4.90
N MET A 63 0.22 14.88 5.47
CA MET A 63 1.14 16.03 5.58
C MET A 63 2.21 16.01 4.48
N ASP A 64 2.90 14.88 4.29
CA ASP A 64 4.01 14.73 3.36
C ASP A 64 3.87 13.48 2.48
N SER A 65 4.16 13.62 1.20
CA SER A 65 4.14 12.49 0.24
C SER A 65 5.53 12.09 -0.27
N PHE A 66 6.61 12.66 0.27
CA PHE A 66 7.96 12.42 -0.23
C PHE A 66 8.41 10.99 0.07
N SER A 67 8.88 10.27 -0.95
CA SER A 67 9.53 8.96 -0.81
C SER A 67 11.02 9.14 -1.02
N LEU A 68 11.84 8.52 -0.17
CA LEU A 68 13.30 8.57 -0.30
C LEU A 68 13.71 7.69 -1.48
N VAL A 69 14.20 8.31 -2.56
CA VAL A 69 14.75 7.60 -3.72
C VAL A 69 16.26 7.75 -3.71
N PRO A 70 17.05 6.67 -3.59
CA PRO A 70 18.49 6.77 -3.67
C PRO A 70 18.91 7.25 -5.05
N GLU A 71 19.87 8.16 -5.10
CA GLU A 71 20.41 8.66 -6.35
C GLU A 71 21.12 7.54 -7.12
N ALA A 72 20.98 7.54 -8.45
CA ALA A 72 21.59 6.51 -9.30
C ALA A 72 23.11 6.40 -9.11
N VAL A 73 23.78 7.50 -8.77
CA VAL A 73 25.22 7.52 -8.46
C VAL A 73 25.52 6.62 -7.26
N ILE A 74 24.77 6.74 -6.17
CA ILE A 74 24.95 5.92 -4.96
C ILE A 74 24.74 4.44 -5.28
N VAL A 75 23.66 4.12 -6.00
CA VAL A 75 23.34 2.74 -6.39
C VAL A 75 24.46 2.12 -7.25
N ARG A 76 24.98 2.89 -8.22
CA ARG A 76 26.08 2.44 -9.10
C ARG A 76 27.37 2.26 -8.32
N THR A 77 27.73 3.20 -7.45
CA THR A 77 28.93 3.09 -6.60
C THR A 77 28.84 1.87 -5.69
N PHE A 78 27.68 1.62 -5.08
CA PHE A 78 27.45 0.41 -4.28
C PHE A 78 27.65 -0.87 -5.10
N LEU A 79 27.07 -0.96 -6.30
CA LEU A 79 27.23 -2.11 -7.18
C LEU A 79 28.70 -2.34 -7.59
N VAL A 80 29.44 -1.27 -7.89
CA VAL A 80 30.87 -1.36 -8.20
C VAL A 80 31.66 -1.90 -7.02
N MET A 81 31.38 -1.44 -5.79
CA MET A 81 32.04 -1.96 -4.59
C MET A 81 31.73 -3.44 -4.35
N VAL A 82 30.45 -3.83 -4.51
CA VAL A 82 30.03 -5.23 -4.40
C VAL A 82 30.83 -6.11 -5.35
N THR A 83 30.96 -5.71 -6.61
CA THR A 83 31.72 -6.48 -7.60
C THR A 83 33.22 -6.47 -7.31
N ALA A 84 33.78 -5.34 -6.87
CA ALA A 84 35.21 -5.22 -6.56
C ALA A 84 35.63 -6.04 -5.33
N LEU A 85 34.72 -6.23 -4.37
CA LEU A 85 34.94 -6.96 -3.12
C LEU A 85 34.40 -8.39 -3.15
N ASP A 86 33.92 -8.84 -4.30
CA ASP A 86 33.30 -10.17 -4.50
C ASP A 86 32.17 -10.47 -3.50
N TRP A 87 31.33 -9.47 -3.23
CA TRP A 87 30.19 -9.61 -2.32
C TRP A 87 28.96 -10.18 -3.04
N HIS A 88 28.25 -11.07 -2.36
CA HIS A 88 26.95 -11.56 -2.83
C HIS A 88 25.83 -10.58 -2.46
N VAL A 89 25.05 -10.15 -3.45
CA VAL A 89 23.86 -9.33 -3.25
C VAL A 89 22.61 -10.19 -3.38
N HIS A 90 21.77 -10.13 -2.35
CA HIS A 90 20.44 -10.72 -2.34
C HIS A 90 19.38 -9.63 -2.50
N ARG A 91 18.37 -9.87 -3.34
CA ARG A 91 17.22 -8.98 -3.48
C ARG A 91 16.09 -9.53 -2.62
N LEU A 92 15.58 -8.71 -1.70
CA LEU A 92 14.35 -8.98 -0.97
C LEU A 92 13.18 -8.27 -1.66
N ASP A 93 12.21 -9.03 -2.15
CA ASP A 93 10.95 -8.49 -2.66
C ASP A 93 9.86 -8.71 -1.59
N ILE A 94 9.45 -7.62 -0.92
CA ILE A 94 8.43 -7.67 0.12
C ILE A 94 7.05 -7.61 -0.54
N ASN A 95 6.38 -8.76 -0.56
CA ASN A 95 4.99 -8.84 -0.96
C ASN A 95 4.14 -7.92 -0.07
N ASN A 96 3.34 -7.05 -0.69
CA ASN A 96 2.45 -6.12 0.00
C ASN A 96 3.15 -5.10 0.92
N ALA A 97 4.35 -4.61 0.55
CA ALA A 97 5.09 -3.61 1.33
C ALA A 97 4.24 -2.41 1.85
N PHE A 98 3.25 -1.97 1.08
CA PHE A 98 2.30 -0.92 1.51
C PHE A 98 1.46 -1.30 2.74
N LEU A 99 1.05 -2.58 2.85
CA LEU A 99 0.30 -3.10 3.99
C LEU A 99 1.18 -3.28 5.25
N HIS A 100 2.46 -2.92 5.20
CA HIS A 100 3.33 -2.87 6.38
C HIS A 100 3.63 -1.43 6.82
N GLY A 101 3.29 -0.42 6.00
CA GLY A 101 3.37 0.97 6.39
C GLY A 101 2.26 1.33 7.37
N PHE A 102 2.63 1.69 8.60
CA PHE A 102 1.68 2.34 9.50
C PHE A 102 1.25 3.70 8.93
N LEU A 103 0.02 4.09 9.23
CA LEU A 103 -0.49 5.42 8.91
C LEU A 103 -0.35 6.28 10.17
N ASP A 104 0.35 7.41 10.04
CA ASP A 104 0.39 8.43 11.10
C ASP A 104 -0.92 9.21 11.10
N GLU A 105 -1.58 9.33 9.95
CA GLU A 105 -2.84 10.04 9.78
C GLU A 105 -4.08 9.14 9.88
N GLU A 106 -5.17 9.72 10.41
CA GLU A 106 -6.44 9.04 10.52
C GLU A 106 -7.28 9.18 9.24
N ILE A 107 -7.34 8.09 8.47
CA ILE A 107 -8.02 8.04 7.17
C ILE A 107 -9.21 7.09 7.24
N TYR A 108 -10.36 7.56 6.76
CA TYR A 108 -11.58 6.76 6.63
C TYR A 108 -11.84 6.44 5.17
N MET A 109 -12.21 5.20 4.90
CA MET A 109 -12.48 4.69 3.56
C MET A 109 -13.89 4.08 3.53
N VAL A 110 -14.61 4.28 2.44
CA VAL A 110 -15.84 3.55 2.17
C VAL A 110 -15.48 2.05 2.07
N PRO A 111 -16.18 1.17 2.80
CA PRO A 111 -15.95 -0.26 2.78
C PRO A 111 -15.97 -0.79 1.33
N PRO A 112 -15.03 -1.66 0.95
CA PRO A 112 -15.00 -2.21 -0.40
C PRO A 112 -16.24 -3.06 -0.68
N GLU A 113 -16.63 -3.13 -1.95
CA GLU A 113 -17.64 -4.08 -2.40
C GLU A 113 -17.27 -5.49 -1.92
N GLY A 114 -18.25 -6.21 -1.37
CA GLY A 114 -18.04 -7.51 -0.72
C GLY A 114 -17.97 -7.46 0.82
N TYR A 115 -17.95 -6.28 1.43
CA TYR A 115 -18.13 -6.09 2.89
C TYR A 115 -19.58 -5.72 3.22
N SER A 116 -20.28 -6.57 3.96
CA SER A 116 -21.63 -6.28 4.46
C SER A 116 -21.55 -5.54 5.78
N VAL A 117 -21.60 -4.21 5.73
CA VAL A 117 -21.59 -3.34 6.91
C VAL A 117 -22.75 -2.37 6.85
N SER A 118 -23.23 -1.92 8.02
CA SER A 118 -24.32 -0.95 8.09
C SER A 118 -23.95 0.36 7.38
N GLU A 119 -24.94 1.04 6.80
CA GLU A 119 -24.73 2.21 5.92
C GLU A 119 -24.00 3.39 6.60
N SER A 120 -24.00 3.44 7.93
CA SER A 120 -23.32 4.48 8.71
C SER A 120 -21.87 4.17 9.07
N HIS A 121 -21.39 2.97 8.75
CA HIS A 121 -20.04 2.52 9.12
C HIS A 121 -19.06 2.61 7.95
N VAL A 122 -17.82 2.96 8.31
CA VAL A 122 -16.70 3.16 7.39
C VAL A 122 -15.50 2.34 7.85
N SER A 123 -14.57 2.08 6.94
CA SER A 123 -13.30 1.41 7.22
C SER A 123 -12.28 2.46 7.64
N ARG A 124 -11.95 2.52 8.93
CA ARG A 124 -10.83 3.32 9.42
C ARG A 124 -9.53 2.60 9.14
N LEU A 125 -8.68 3.16 8.28
CA LEU A 125 -7.44 2.53 7.88
C LEU A 125 -6.41 2.56 9.02
N ARG A 126 -5.84 1.40 9.34
CA ARG A 126 -4.71 1.22 10.25
C ARG A 126 -3.38 1.12 9.52
N ARG A 127 -3.44 0.61 8.29
CA ARG A 127 -2.28 0.40 7.44
C ARG A 127 -2.47 1.07 6.10
N SER A 128 -1.36 1.44 5.48
CA SER A 128 -1.39 2.10 4.19
C SER A 128 -1.93 1.18 3.10
N LEU A 129 -2.78 1.75 2.23
CA LEU A 129 -3.32 1.09 1.06
C LEU A 129 -2.76 1.69 -0.22
N TYR A 130 -2.79 0.92 -1.30
CA TYR A 130 -2.50 1.45 -2.64
C TYR A 130 -3.43 2.62 -2.96
N GLY A 131 -2.89 3.63 -3.63
CA GLY A 131 -3.65 4.79 -4.09
C GLY A 131 -3.79 5.91 -3.07
N LEU A 132 -3.34 5.73 -1.82
CA LEU A 132 -3.15 6.87 -0.90
C LEU A 132 -1.93 7.69 -1.33
N LYS A 133 -2.00 9.02 -1.18
CA LYS A 133 -0.95 9.97 -1.55
C LYS A 133 0.39 9.68 -0.86
N GLN A 134 0.33 9.29 0.41
CA GLN A 134 1.50 9.02 1.27
C GLN A 134 1.93 7.54 1.29
N ALA A 135 1.27 6.67 0.54
CA ALA A 135 1.55 5.23 0.59
C ALA A 135 3.00 4.87 0.23
N SER A 136 3.57 5.56 -0.76
CA SER A 136 4.97 5.33 -1.19
C SER A 136 5.97 5.63 -0.07
N ASN A 137 5.74 6.70 0.69
CA ASN A 137 6.58 7.07 1.81
C ASN A 137 6.50 6.00 2.92
N ASN A 138 5.28 5.61 3.31
CA ASN A 138 5.08 4.70 4.44
C ASN A 138 5.60 3.29 4.14
N GLY A 139 5.52 2.85 2.88
CA GLY A 139 6.17 1.61 2.42
C GLY A 139 7.69 1.67 2.56
N THR A 140 8.32 2.78 2.20
CA THR A 140 9.78 2.97 2.34
C THR A 140 10.19 3.00 3.81
N LYS A 141 9.51 3.77 4.67
CA LYS A 141 9.81 3.85 6.12
C LYS A 141 9.72 2.49 6.81
N SER A 142 8.66 1.72 6.53
CA SER A 142 8.46 0.40 7.12
C SER A 142 9.52 -0.61 6.67
N SER A 143 9.97 -0.53 5.42
CA SER A 143 11.00 -1.42 4.89
C SER A 143 12.39 -1.13 5.49
N LEU A 144 12.67 0.13 5.84
CA LEU A 144 13.92 0.54 6.49
C LEU A 144 13.97 0.20 7.98
N LEU A 145 12.82 0.15 8.67
CA LEU A 145 12.75 -0.18 10.10
C LEU A 145 12.77 -1.69 10.39
N ASN A 146 12.56 -2.53 9.36
CA ASN A 146 12.57 -4.00 9.47
C ASN A 146 13.83 -4.64 8.85
N LEU A 147 14.85 -3.84 8.55
CA LEU A 147 16.23 -4.26 8.22
C LEU A 147 17.12 -4.04 9.44
#